data_AF-A0A552UT83-F1
#
_entry.id   AF-A0A552UT83-F1
#
_cell.length_a   1.000
_cell.length_b   1.000
_cell.length_c   1.000
_cell.angle_alpha   90.00
_cell.angle_beta   90.00
_cell.angle_gamma   90.00
#
_symmetry.space_group_name_H-M   'P 1'
#
loop_
_entity.id
_entity.type
_entity.pdbx_description
1 polymer ?
#
loop_
_entity_poly.entity_id
_entity_poly.type
_entity_poly.pdbx_seq_one_letter_code
_entity_poly.pdbx_strand_id
1 'polypeptide(L)'
;MKQLLILLLLTTGLCFAQQKTIKGVIKDVTTLEPVAMATITVDNTNISTVANEEGSFRIILPSNAKSITVSHLSYKTYSFTPEKSNDNLEVFLEPGGIMLEEVVVTNRPVNEILEEIVGNSRKRLEKSLLLHTYYREFVKVNDVYTKFADGLLDYYVKRKSGASDLLVKQSRSSRLVDAGTTKREQMTDALYLFDVRDAISDAYSFKGIRNVLSSPNYTFELRMRTDKNGKSVEIIKIIPKPEVEKILMEGTVVYDPATKLILEMDISYSEAHKKYIAEINALIMKFTLLDESKKTGFKVEGTKYIMTYNKHRANFHAKMGNKLDDTFDFVSDIVAMDYKDGEFDLDKKLKYKEKSLFTAGTHFTEEFWKTNNTLLPTEAEEKVIQSLK
;
A
#
# COMPACT_ATOMS: atom_id res chain seq x y z
N MET A 1 56.49 -19.93 -1.28
CA MET A 1 55.81 -19.32 -2.45
C MET A 1 54.45 -19.95 -2.76
N LYS A 2 54.28 -21.28 -2.80
CA LYS A 2 52.96 -21.93 -3.02
C LYS A 2 51.88 -21.58 -1.98
N GLN A 3 52.24 -21.45 -0.70
CA GLN A 3 51.28 -21.09 0.37
C GLN A 3 50.81 -19.62 0.31
N LEU A 4 51.65 -18.71 -0.19
CA LEU A 4 51.26 -17.30 -0.38
C LEU A 4 50.30 -17.14 -1.56
N LEU A 5 50.44 -17.98 -2.60
CA LEU A 5 49.56 -18.00 -3.75
C LEU A 5 48.15 -18.52 -3.40
N ILE A 6 48.06 -19.52 -2.51
CA ILE A 6 46.78 -20.04 -2.00
C ILE A 6 46.06 -19.00 -1.14
N LEU A 7 46.79 -18.23 -0.32
CA LEU A 7 46.21 -17.15 0.48
C LEU A 7 45.69 -16.00 -0.41
N LEU A 8 46.36 -15.70 -1.53
CA LEU A 8 45.93 -14.68 -2.49
C LEU A 8 44.74 -15.13 -3.36
N LEU A 9 44.58 -16.44 -3.60
CA LEU A 9 43.41 -17.01 -4.29
C LEU A 9 42.16 -17.12 -3.39
N LEU A 10 42.35 -17.16 -2.06
CA LEU A 10 41.24 -17.13 -1.10
C LEU A 10 40.67 -15.72 -0.87
N THR A 11 41.43 -14.65 -1.16
CA THR A 11 40.95 -13.28 -1.00
C THR A 11 40.22 -12.73 -2.22
N THR A 12 40.44 -13.28 -3.42
CA THR A 12 39.73 -12.85 -4.65
C THR A 12 38.32 -13.45 -4.77
N GLY A 13 37.97 -14.45 -3.96
CA GLY A 13 36.64 -15.06 -3.93
C GLY A 13 35.58 -14.25 -3.17
N LEU A 14 35.96 -13.18 -2.47
CA LEU A 14 35.05 -12.31 -1.71
C LEU A 14 34.78 -10.98 -2.43
N CYS A 15 34.74 -10.98 -3.76
CA CYS A 15 34.17 -9.85 -4.50
C CYS A 15 32.64 -9.91 -4.32
N PHE A 16 32.14 -9.41 -3.18
CA PHE A 16 30.72 -9.10 -3.04
C PHE A 16 30.39 -8.10 -4.14
N ALA A 17 29.57 -8.53 -5.10
CA ALA A 17 28.97 -7.59 -6.05
C ALA A 17 28.22 -6.53 -5.22
N GLN A 18 28.77 -5.32 -5.15
CA GLN A 18 28.24 -4.27 -4.31
C GLN A 18 26.85 -3.91 -4.83
N GLN A 19 25.80 -4.35 -4.13
CA GLN A 19 24.44 -3.96 -4.44
C GLN A 19 24.36 -2.45 -4.31
N LYS A 20 23.96 -1.81 -5.42
CA LYS A 20 23.89 -0.37 -5.50
C LYS A 20 22.56 0.10 -4.94
N THR A 21 22.60 0.94 -3.92
CA THR A 21 21.40 1.54 -3.34
C THR A 21 21.25 2.96 -3.85
N ILE A 22 20.04 3.33 -4.26
CA ILE A 22 19.65 4.70 -4.58
C ILE A 22 18.66 5.15 -3.52
N LYS A 23 18.91 6.32 -2.94
CA LYS A 23 17.98 7.02 -2.05
C LYS A 23 17.69 8.39 -2.64
N GLY A 24 16.47 8.84 -2.48
CA GLY A 24 16.08 10.11 -3.04
C GLY A 24 14.71 10.58 -2.60
N VAL A 25 14.34 11.75 -3.10
CA VAL A 25 13.06 12.40 -2.88
C VAL A 25 12.45 12.74 -4.24
N ILE A 26 11.18 12.40 -4.41
CA ILE A 26 10.40 12.70 -5.60
C ILE A 26 9.55 13.95 -5.33
N LYS A 27 9.64 14.94 -6.21
CA LYS A 27 8.93 16.23 -6.08
C LYS A 27 8.22 16.60 -7.38
N ASP A 28 7.14 17.36 -7.28
CA ASP A 28 6.55 18.06 -8.42
C ASP A 28 7.54 19.14 -8.90
N VAL A 29 7.82 19.20 -10.19
CA VAL A 29 8.77 20.19 -10.76
C VAL A 29 8.26 21.65 -10.65
N THR A 30 6.95 21.84 -10.56
CA THR A 30 6.24 23.12 -10.55
C THR A 30 6.04 23.63 -9.13
N THR A 31 5.47 22.80 -8.24
CA THR A 31 5.14 23.20 -6.86
C THR A 31 6.28 22.93 -5.88
N LEU A 32 7.23 22.05 -6.26
CA LEU A 32 8.29 21.53 -5.40
C LEU A 32 7.78 20.71 -4.20
N GLU A 33 6.47 20.41 -4.17
CA GLU A 33 5.87 19.57 -3.15
C GLU A 33 6.25 18.09 -3.36
N PRO A 34 6.38 17.30 -2.27
CA PRO A 34 6.68 15.88 -2.38
C PRO A 34 5.58 15.11 -3.10
N VAL A 35 5.98 14.12 -3.91
CA VAL A 35 5.04 13.21 -4.57
C VAL A 35 4.97 11.89 -3.81
N ALA A 36 3.93 11.76 -2.99
CA ALA A 36 3.64 10.54 -2.25
C ALA A 36 3.21 9.39 -3.17
N MET A 37 3.49 8.15 -2.77
CA MET A 37 3.04 6.92 -3.43
C MET A 37 3.44 6.80 -4.92
N ALA A 38 4.43 7.57 -5.38
CA ALA A 38 5.06 7.33 -6.67
C ALA A 38 5.75 5.96 -6.65
N THR A 39 5.49 5.15 -7.68
CA THR A 39 6.07 3.81 -7.82
C THR A 39 7.40 3.91 -8.57
N ILE A 40 8.45 3.34 -7.98
CA ILE A 40 9.79 3.28 -8.54
C ILE A 40 10.07 1.83 -8.93
N THR A 41 10.34 1.56 -10.21
CA THR A 41 10.64 0.22 -10.75
C THR A 41 12.03 0.18 -11.35
N VAL A 42 12.75 -0.93 -11.17
CA VAL A 42 13.95 -1.23 -11.97
C VAL A 42 13.55 -1.93 -13.27
N ASP A 43 13.81 -1.29 -14.41
CA ASP A 43 13.37 -1.77 -15.72
C ASP A 43 13.90 -3.17 -16.05
N ASN A 44 13.06 -3.97 -16.71
CA ASN A 44 13.31 -5.39 -17.05
C ASN A 44 13.48 -6.31 -15.82
N THR A 45 13.02 -5.86 -14.66
CA THR A 45 12.92 -6.67 -13.45
C THR A 45 11.56 -6.45 -12.81
N ASN A 46 11.23 -7.28 -11.81
CA ASN A 46 10.03 -7.12 -11.01
C ASN A 46 10.28 -6.26 -9.74
N ILE A 47 11.52 -5.77 -9.56
CA ILE A 47 11.95 -5.03 -8.39
C ILE A 47 11.31 -3.64 -8.40
N SER A 48 10.61 -3.32 -7.33
CA SER A 48 9.99 -2.02 -7.14
C SER A 48 9.93 -1.58 -5.67
N THR A 49 9.58 -0.33 -5.47
CA THR A 49 9.23 0.27 -4.17
C THR A 49 8.30 1.45 -4.43
N VAL A 50 7.86 2.13 -3.36
CA VAL A 50 7.08 3.36 -3.46
C VAL A 50 7.69 4.45 -2.58
N ALA A 51 7.49 5.70 -2.98
CA ALA A 51 7.81 6.85 -2.15
C ALA A 51 6.81 7.01 -1.00
N ASN A 52 7.30 7.42 0.17
CA ASN A 52 6.47 7.74 1.32
C ASN A 52 5.75 9.10 1.16
N GLU A 53 5.04 9.54 2.20
CA GLU A 53 4.28 10.81 2.19
C GLU A 53 5.17 12.06 2.00
N GLU A 54 6.46 11.95 2.29
CA GLU A 54 7.46 13.01 2.09
C GLU A 54 8.18 12.87 0.74
N GLY A 55 7.69 12.00 -0.15
CA GLY A 55 8.30 11.72 -1.45
C GLY A 55 9.60 10.90 -1.37
N SER A 56 10.02 10.48 -0.17
CA SER A 56 11.28 9.80 0.06
C SER A 56 11.20 8.32 -0.31
N PHE A 57 12.22 7.80 -0.99
CA PHE A 57 12.30 6.40 -1.40
C PHE A 57 13.71 5.82 -1.26
N ARG A 58 13.79 4.49 -1.22
CA ARG A 58 15.03 3.72 -1.35
C ARG A 58 14.82 2.52 -2.27
N ILE A 59 15.67 2.38 -3.28
CA ILE A 59 15.67 1.22 -4.17
C ILE A 59 17.06 0.62 -4.32
N ILE A 60 17.15 -0.70 -4.15
CA ILE A 60 18.35 -1.51 -4.25
C ILE A 60 18.36 -2.15 -5.63
N LEU A 61 19.44 -1.91 -6.36
CA LEU A 61 19.59 -2.28 -7.74
C LEU A 61 20.39 -3.58 -7.88
N PRO A 62 19.94 -4.52 -8.73
CA PRO A 62 20.80 -5.60 -9.16
C PRO A 62 21.95 -5.05 -10.01
N SER A 63 23.05 -5.82 -10.10
CA SER A 63 24.27 -5.39 -10.80
C SER A 63 24.08 -5.08 -12.29
N ASN A 64 23.02 -5.61 -12.90
CA ASN A 64 22.66 -5.43 -14.30
C ASN A 64 21.58 -4.35 -14.55
N ALA A 65 21.17 -3.60 -13.51
CA ALA A 65 20.16 -2.55 -13.65
C ALA A 65 20.62 -1.45 -14.62
N LYS A 66 19.84 -1.22 -15.69
CA LYS A 66 20.15 -0.23 -16.73
C LYS A 66 19.36 1.06 -16.59
N SER A 67 18.12 0.99 -16.15
CA SER A 67 17.26 2.16 -16.00
C SER A 67 16.27 1.95 -14.85
N ILE A 68 15.87 3.05 -14.24
CA ILE A 68 14.84 3.14 -13.22
C ILE A 68 13.72 3.99 -13.81
N THR A 69 12.49 3.53 -13.64
CA THR A 69 11.28 4.26 -14.02
C THR A 69 10.50 4.66 -12.79
N VAL A 70 10.19 5.96 -12.69
CA VAL A 70 9.29 6.54 -11.69
C VAL A 70 7.96 6.84 -12.36
N SER A 71 6.88 6.37 -11.74
CA SER A 71 5.52 6.51 -12.26
C SER A 71 4.53 6.89 -11.18
N HIS A 72 3.59 7.75 -11.53
CA HIS A 72 2.47 8.17 -10.68
C HIS A 72 1.33 8.64 -11.61
N LEU A 73 0.07 8.41 -11.24
CA LEU A 73 -1.07 8.68 -12.14
C LEU A 73 -1.31 10.15 -12.48
N SER A 74 -0.81 11.06 -11.63
CA SER A 74 -0.88 12.51 -11.86
C SER A 74 0.32 13.11 -12.59
N TYR A 75 1.37 12.32 -12.85
CA TYR A 75 2.63 12.81 -13.40
C TYR A 75 3.03 12.05 -14.66
N LYS A 76 3.90 12.67 -15.45
CA LYS A 76 4.56 11.97 -16.54
C LYS A 76 5.50 10.92 -15.96
N THR A 77 5.51 9.77 -16.63
CA THR A 77 6.50 8.74 -16.33
C THR A 77 7.89 9.28 -16.62
N TYR A 78 8.80 9.17 -15.66
CA TYR A 78 10.18 9.64 -15.76
C TYR A 78 11.13 8.46 -15.62
N SER A 79 11.93 8.20 -16.66
CA SER A 79 12.93 7.13 -16.66
C SER A 79 14.31 7.74 -16.73
N PHE A 80 15.24 7.21 -15.92
CA PHE A 80 16.62 7.66 -15.90
C PHE A 80 17.58 6.49 -15.71
N THR A 81 18.83 6.68 -16.12
CA THR A 81 19.89 5.71 -15.85
C THR A 81 20.44 5.99 -14.46
N PRO A 82 20.48 5.02 -13.54
CA PRO A 82 21.04 5.25 -12.22
C PRO A 82 22.55 5.51 -12.34
N GLU A 83 23.01 6.72 -12.03
CA GLU A 83 24.44 7.05 -11.88
C GLU A 83 25.01 6.46 -10.58
N LYS A 84 26.34 6.40 -10.40
CA LYS A 84 26.97 5.81 -9.19
C LYS A 84 26.32 6.35 -7.91
N SER A 85 26.15 5.45 -6.92
CA SER A 85 25.62 5.69 -5.55
C SER A 85 25.41 7.16 -5.20
N ASN A 86 24.18 7.66 -5.34
CA ASN A 86 23.82 9.00 -4.90
C ASN A 86 22.86 8.86 -3.72
N ASP A 87 23.31 9.22 -2.52
CA ASP A 87 22.52 9.06 -1.29
C ASP A 87 21.44 10.16 -1.12
N ASN A 88 21.32 11.11 -2.05
CA ASN A 88 20.35 12.21 -2.01
C ASN A 88 19.87 12.62 -3.41
N LEU A 89 19.37 11.68 -4.20
CA LEU A 89 18.84 11.97 -5.54
C LEU A 89 17.53 12.77 -5.45
N GLU A 90 17.45 13.92 -6.10
CA GLU A 90 16.17 14.59 -6.33
C GLU A 90 15.62 14.18 -7.70
N VAL A 91 14.37 13.70 -7.72
CA VAL A 91 13.65 13.36 -8.94
C VAL A 91 12.48 14.31 -9.08
N PHE A 92 12.51 15.15 -10.11
CA PHE A 92 11.43 16.07 -10.41
C PHE A 92 10.49 15.46 -11.44
N LEU A 93 9.23 15.31 -11.07
CA LEU A 93 8.19 14.85 -11.97
C LEU A 93 7.45 16.05 -12.56
N GLU A 94 7.35 16.05 -13.89
CA GLU A 94 6.44 16.95 -14.58
C GLU A 94 5.00 16.46 -14.38
N PRO A 95 4.06 17.32 -13.97
CA PRO A 95 2.64 17.00 -14.05
C PRO A 95 2.30 16.46 -15.45
N GLY A 96 1.44 15.43 -15.51
CA GLY A 96 1.03 14.76 -16.75
C GLY A 96 0.56 15.74 -17.83
N GLY A 97 0.03 16.87 -17.38
CA GLY A 97 -0.20 18.10 -18.11
C GLY A 97 -1.11 18.98 -17.25
N ILE A 98 -0.98 20.31 -17.38
CA ILE A 98 -2.03 21.25 -16.97
C ILE A 98 -3.17 21.15 -18.01
N MET A 99 -3.72 19.96 -18.21
CA MET A 99 -4.99 19.79 -18.91
C MET A 99 -5.99 19.40 -17.84
N LEU A 100 -6.98 20.27 -17.67
CA LEU A 100 -8.09 20.04 -16.75
C LEU A 100 -8.67 18.65 -17.02
N GLU A 101 -9.09 17.97 -15.95
CA GLU A 101 -9.86 16.74 -16.11
C GLU A 101 -11.12 17.06 -16.91
N GLU A 102 -11.20 16.56 -18.14
CA GLU A 102 -12.32 16.83 -19.01
C GLU A 102 -13.48 15.92 -18.63
N VAL A 103 -14.67 16.51 -18.43
CA VAL A 103 -15.88 15.73 -18.19
C VAL A 103 -16.24 14.99 -19.47
N VAL A 104 -16.33 13.66 -19.38
CA VAL A 104 -16.68 12.80 -20.50
C VAL A 104 -18.19 12.61 -20.53
N VAL A 105 -18.83 13.09 -21.59
CA VAL A 105 -20.23 12.80 -21.87
C VAL A 105 -20.34 11.48 -22.59
N THR A 106 -21.00 10.50 -21.96
CA THR A 106 -21.19 9.16 -22.48
C THR A 106 -22.66 8.80 -22.55
N ASN A 107 -23.03 7.98 -23.54
CA ASN A 107 -24.38 7.42 -23.67
C ASN A 107 -24.62 6.20 -22.77
N ARG A 108 -23.58 5.75 -22.06
CA ARG A 108 -23.63 4.62 -21.13
C ARG A 108 -23.59 5.11 -19.68
N PRO A 109 -24.43 4.58 -18.78
CA PRO A 109 -24.36 4.90 -17.36
C PRO A 109 -22.96 4.61 -16.78
N VAL A 110 -22.37 5.60 -16.10
CA VAL A 110 -20.99 5.49 -15.59
C VAL A 110 -20.85 4.38 -14.55
N ASN A 111 -21.91 4.07 -13.79
CA ASN A 111 -21.94 2.93 -12.88
C ASN A 111 -21.79 1.57 -13.60
N GLU A 112 -22.31 1.42 -14.82
CA GLU A 112 -22.10 0.20 -15.62
C GLU A 112 -20.67 0.09 -16.12
N ILE A 113 -20.03 1.21 -16.44
CA ILE A 113 -18.60 1.25 -16.80
C ILE A 113 -17.77 0.82 -15.58
N LEU A 114 -18.08 1.37 -14.40
CA LEU A 114 -17.42 1.02 -13.15
C LEU A 114 -17.59 -0.48 -12.82
N GLU A 115 -18.79 -1.03 -13.00
CA GLU A 115 -19.05 -2.46 -12.81
C GLU A 115 -18.21 -3.33 -13.77
N GLU A 116 -18.12 -2.94 -15.04
CA GLU A 116 -17.31 -3.64 -16.04
C GLU A 116 -15.82 -3.66 -15.68
N ILE A 117 -15.24 -2.50 -15.36
CA ILE A 117 -13.80 -2.41 -15.05
C ILE A 117 -13.46 -3.17 -13.76
N VAL A 118 -14.34 -3.19 -12.76
CA VAL A 118 -14.20 -4.04 -11.57
C VAL A 118 -14.24 -5.51 -11.97
N GLY A 119 -15.18 -5.90 -12.83
CA GLY A 119 -15.27 -7.26 -13.37
C GLY A 119 -14.02 -7.69 -14.12
N ASN A 120 -13.49 -6.84 -15.00
CA ASN A 120 -12.29 -7.09 -15.81
C ASN A 120 -11.04 -7.18 -14.93
N SER A 121 -10.84 -6.25 -13.99
CA SER A 121 -9.72 -6.28 -13.04
C SER A 121 -9.71 -7.55 -12.19
N ARG A 122 -10.87 -7.97 -11.68
CA ARG A 122 -10.97 -9.23 -10.91
C ARG A 122 -10.65 -10.46 -11.75
N LYS A 123 -11.13 -10.48 -12.99
CA LYS A 123 -10.82 -11.57 -13.92
C LYS A 123 -9.33 -11.62 -14.22
N ARG A 124 -8.64 -10.48 -14.34
CA ARG A 124 -7.22 -10.42 -14.73
C ARG A 124 -6.26 -11.15 -13.78
N LEU A 125 -6.62 -11.36 -12.51
CA LEU A 125 -5.86 -12.19 -11.56
C LEU A 125 -6.02 -13.70 -11.87
N GLU A 126 -5.71 -14.14 -13.08
CA GLU A 126 -5.94 -15.54 -13.51
C GLU A 126 -4.84 -16.52 -13.07
N LYS A 127 -3.63 -16.00 -12.81
CA LYS A 127 -2.50 -16.79 -12.30
C LYS A 127 -2.28 -16.51 -10.83
N SER A 128 -1.81 -17.52 -10.11
CA SER A 128 -1.31 -17.33 -8.76
C SER A 128 -0.03 -16.50 -8.79
N LEU A 129 0.16 -15.71 -7.73
CA LEU A 129 1.31 -14.84 -7.56
C LEU A 129 1.97 -15.15 -6.22
N LEU A 130 3.29 -15.15 -6.19
CA LEU A 130 4.03 -14.96 -4.95
C LEU A 130 4.43 -13.49 -4.90
N LEU A 131 3.85 -12.73 -3.99
CA LEU A 131 4.23 -11.34 -3.75
C LEU A 131 5.21 -11.29 -2.58
N HIS A 132 6.40 -10.74 -2.84
CA HIS A 132 7.37 -10.38 -1.81
C HIS A 132 7.06 -8.94 -1.38
N THR A 133 6.64 -8.77 -0.13
CA THR A 133 6.07 -7.49 0.32
C THR A 133 6.77 -6.97 1.57
N TYR A 134 6.77 -5.64 1.70
CA TYR A 134 6.98 -4.97 2.97
C TYR A 134 5.61 -4.58 3.52
N TYR A 135 5.34 -4.91 4.77
CA TYR A 135 4.13 -4.51 5.49
C TYR A 135 4.51 -3.73 6.74
N ARG A 136 3.70 -2.73 7.08
CA ARG A 136 3.85 -1.92 8.27
C ARG A 136 2.49 -1.54 8.84
N GLU A 137 2.39 -1.53 10.16
CA GLU A 137 1.20 -1.12 10.89
C GLU A 137 1.53 -0.23 12.09
N PHE A 138 0.69 0.78 12.31
CA PHE A 138 0.69 1.66 13.48
C PHE A 138 -0.67 1.65 14.15
N VAL A 139 -0.67 1.80 15.48
CA VAL A 139 -1.87 2.06 16.27
C VAL A 139 -1.67 3.29 17.13
N LYS A 140 -2.58 4.25 17.01
CA LYS A 140 -2.75 5.30 18.02
C LYS A 140 -3.93 4.99 18.92
N VAL A 141 -3.79 5.31 20.20
CA VAL A 141 -4.90 5.33 21.16
C VAL A 141 -4.95 6.74 21.73
N ASN A 142 -6.09 7.42 21.58
CA ASN A 142 -6.28 8.81 21.98
C ASN A 142 -5.14 9.71 21.46
N ASP A 143 -4.88 9.62 20.16
CA ASP A 143 -3.83 10.34 19.41
C ASP A 143 -2.37 10.04 19.80
N VAL A 144 -2.13 9.13 20.73
CA VAL A 144 -0.78 8.67 21.13
C VAL A 144 -0.45 7.37 20.40
N TYR A 145 0.68 7.32 19.69
CA TYR A 145 1.19 6.07 19.12
C TYR A 145 1.51 5.07 20.23
N THR A 146 0.86 3.91 20.19
CA THR A 146 1.02 2.87 21.22
C THR A 146 1.67 1.60 20.68
N LYS A 147 1.53 1.32 19.39
CA LYS A 147 2.05 0.10 18.75
C LYS A 147 2.60 0.40 17.37
N PHE A 148 3.67 -0.31 17.03
CA PHE A 148 4.29 -0.33 15.71
C PHE A 148 4.74 -1.76 15.40
N ALA A 149 4.47 -2.23 14.18
CA ALA A 149 5.06 -3.45 13.67
C ALA A 149 5.33 -3.32 12.18
N ASP A 150 6.40 -3.94 11.71
CA ASP A 150 6.68 -4.07 10.30
C ASP A 150 7.39 -5.38 9.98
N GLY A 151 7.43 -5.75 8.71
CA GLY A 151 8.00 -7.03 8.33
C GLY A 151 8.14 -7.25 6.84
N LEU A 152 8.96 -8.24 6.51
CA LEU A 152 9.03 -8.84 5.18
C LEU A 152 8.05 -10.02 5.13
N LEU A 153 7.03 -9.89 4.29
CA LEU A 153 5.94 -10.84 4.20
C LEU A 153 5.84 -11.42 2.78
N ASP A 154 5.64 -12.73 2.69
CA ASP A 154 5.37 -13.42 1.43
C ASP A 154 3.89 -13.80 1.38
N TYR A 155 3.19 -13.31 0.35
CA TYR A 155 1.79 -13.65 0.09
C TYR A 155 1.70 -14.59 -1.11
N TYR A 156 1.20 -15.79 -0.85
CA TYR A 156 0.91 -16.82 -1.84
C TYR A 156 -0.52 -16.61 -2.34
N VAL A 157 -0.67 -15.68 -3.28
CA VAL A 157 -1.96 -15.20 -3.79
C VAL A 157 -2.57 -16.25 -4.72
N LYS A 158 -3.79 -16.66 -4.41
CA LYS A 158 -4.57 -17.61 -5.20
C LYS A 158 -5.25 -16.89 -6.35
N ARG A 159 -5.27 -17.55 -7.51
CA ARG A 159 -6.01 -17.08 -8.70
C ARG A 159 -7.47 -16.69 -8.38
N LYS A 160 -7.97 -15.68 -9.08
CA LYS A 160 -9.34 -15.13 -9.08
C LYS A 160 -9.81 -14.47 -7.78
N SER A 161 -9.58 -15.11 -6.62
CA SER A 161 -10.09 -14.59 -5.34
C SER A 161 -9.18 -13.54 -4.72
N GLY A 162 -7.88 -13.57 -5.03
CA GLY A 162 -6.88 -12.78 -4.29
C GLY A 162 -6.60 -13.29 -2.89
N ALA A 163 -7.31 -14.33 -2.43
CA ALA A 163 -7.07 -14.95 -1.14
C ALA A 163 -5.64 -15.49 -1.07
N SER A 164 -4.97 -15.28 0.04
CA SER A 164 -3.54 -15.58 0.18
C SER A 164 -3.26 -16.45 1.39
N ASP A 165 -2.27 -17.34 1.25
CA ASP A 165 -1.57 -17.88 2.41
C ASP A 165 -0.38 -16.95 2.70
N LEU A 166 -0.19 -16.62 3.98
CA LEU A 166 0.79 -15.64 4.43
C LEU A 166 1.96 -16.33 5.13
N LEU A 167 3.18 -15.95 4.77
CA LEU A 167 4.42 -16.27 5.47
C LEU A 167 5.05 -14.98 6.00
N VAL A 168 5.31 -14.91 7.30
CA VAL A 168 6.12 -13.85 7.91
C VAL A 168 7.58 -14.29 7.85
N LYS A 169 8.41 -13.62 7.06
CA LYS A 169 9.84 -13.97 6.94
C LYS A 169 10.68 -13.31 8.01
N GLN A 170 10.42 -12.02 8.22
CA GLN A 170 11.05 -11.22 9.27
C GLN A 170 10.03 -10.22 9.78
N SER A 171 10.12 -9.89 11.05
CA SER A 171 9.21 -8.94 11.70
C SER A 171 9.93 -8.18 12.81
N ARG A 172 9.46 -6.97 13.06
CA ARG A 172 9.77 -6.18 14.24
C ARG A 172 8.47 -5.67 14.80
N SER A 173 8.34 -5.68 16.12
CA SER A 173 7.20 -5.13 16.84
C SER A 173 7.70 -4.36 18.06
N SER A 174 7.07 -3.22 18.31
CA SER A 174 7.35 -2.32 19.43
C SER A 174 6.03 -1.84 20.05
N ARG A 175 6.01 -1.65 21.37
CA ARG A 175 4.85 -1.21 22.15
C ARG A 175 5.31 -0.23 23.23
N LEU A 176 4.54 0.83 23.52
CA LEU A 176 4.84 1.68 24.68
C LEU A 176 4.69 0.88 25.99
N VAL A 177 5.71 0.96 26.85
CA VAL A 177 5.88 0.12 28.06
C VAL A 177 4.99 0.54 29.25
N ASP A 178 4.20 1.61 29.16
CA ASP A 178 3.16 1.91 30.18
C ASP A 178 1.88 1.07 30.03
N ALA A 179 1.83 0.19 29.02
CA ALA A 179 0.85 -0.88 28.92
C ALA A 179 1.28 -2.08 29.77
N GLY A 180 1.15 -1.97 31.09
CA GLY A 180 1.28 -3.12 31.98
C GLY A 180 0.23 -4.19 31.62
N THR A 181 0.69 -5.44 31.55
CA THR A 181 0.03 -6.78 31.51
C THR A 181 -1.41 -6.92 32.02
N THR A 182 -2.32 -6.04 31.60
CA THR A 182 -3.64 -5.87 32.19
C THR A 182 -4.73 -6.38 31.25
N LYS A 183 -5.87 -6.76 31.82
CA LYS A 183 -7.09 -7.12 31.07
C LYS A 183 -7.51 -6.07 30.02
N ARG A 184 -7.04 -4.81 30.16
CA ARG A 184 -7.25 -3.74 29.19
C ARG A 184 -6.47 -3.97 27.89
N GLU A 185 -5.23 -4.48 27.96
CA GLU A 185 -4.44 -4.76 26.75
C GLU A 185 -5.04 -5.89 25.92
N GLN A 186 -5.44 -7.00 26.54
CA GLN A 186 -6.13 -8.08 25.84
C GLN A 186 -7.42 -7.59 25.16
N MET A 187 -8.11 -6.64 25.80
CA MET A 187 -9.28 -6.01 25.24
C MET A 187 -8.94 -5.13 24.04
N THR A 188 -7.91 -4.28 24.11
CA THR A 188 -7.50 -3.44 22.97
C THR A 188 -6.90 -4.25 21.82
N ASP A 189 -6.19 -5.36 22.09
CA ASP A 189 -5.73 -6.31 21.08
C ASP A 189 -6.92 -7.00 20.38
N ALA A 190 -7.99 -7.33 21.11
CA ALA A 190 -9.21 -7.90 20.54
C ALA A 190 -10.00 -6.91 19.66
N LEU A 191 -9.72 -5.61 19.75
CA LEU A 191 -10.34 -4.56 18.94
C LEU A 191 -9.58 -4.24 17.65
N TYR A 192 -8.50 -4.97 17.34
CA TYR A 192 -7.74 -4.77 16.11
C TYR A 192 -8.61 -5.03 14.86
N LEU A 193 -8.74 -4.02 14.00
CA LEU A 193 -9.67 -4.07 12.85
C LEU A 193 -9.07 -4.71 11.59
N PHE A 194 -7.76 -4.58 11.40
CA PHE A 194 -7.14 -5.07 10.17
C PHE A 194 -6.78 -6.54 10.29
N ASP A 195 -6.79 -7.22 9.15
CA ASP A 195 -6.33 -8.60 9.06
C ASP A 195 -5.20 -8.66 8.05
N VAL A 196 -3.98 -8.75 8.54
CA VAL A 196 -2.77 -8.81 7.70
C VAL A 196 -2.87 -9.95 6.70
N ARG A 197 -3.57 -11.04 7.02
CA ARG A 197 -3.75 -12.20 6.13
C ARG A 197 -4.61 -11.87 4.92
N ASP A 198 -5.55 -10.95 5.07
CA ASP A 198 -6.53 -10.58 4.05
C ASP A 198 -6.14 -9.32 3.28
N ALA A 199 -5.10 -8.58 3.70
CA ALA A 199 -4.67 -7.30 3.10
C ALA A 199 -4.56 -7.36 1.56
N ILE A 200 -3.96 -8.43 1.01
CA ILE A 200 -3.87 -8.62 -0.45
C ILE A 200 -5.23 -8.94 -1.07
N SER A 201 -6.01 -9.84 -0.46
CA SER A 201 -7.32 -10.21 -0.97
C SER A 201 -8.31 -9.04 -0.96
N ASP A 202 -8.19 -8.15 0.02
CA ASP A 202 -8.97 -6.94 0.16
C ASP A 202 -8.63 -5.90 -0.90
N ALA A 203 -7.41 -5.90 -1.45
CA ALA A 203 -7.05 -5.11 -2.63
C ALA A 203 -7.70 -5.68 -3.90
N TYR A 204 -7.59 -6.99 -4.14
CA TYR A 204 -8.11 -7.64 -5.36
C TYR A 204 -9.61 -7.94 -5.35
N SER A 205 -10.29 -7.86 -4.21
CA SER A 205 -11.74 -8.12 -4.12
C SER A 205 -12.58 -6.92 -4.55
N PHE A 206 -11.99 -5.70 -4.54
CA PHE A 206 -12.67 -4.43 -4.81
C PHE A 206 -13.91 -4.22 -3.93
N LYS A 207 -13.92 -4.77 -2.71
CA LYS A 207 -15.11 -4.80 -1.83
C LYS A 207 -15.71 -3.41 -1.59
N GLY A 208 -14.88 -2.40 -1.30
CA GLY A 208 -15.34 -1.02 -1.10
C GLY A 208 -16.09 -0.46 -2.32
N ILE A 209 -15.52 -0.62 -3.51
CA ILE A 209 -16.14 -0.19 -4.77
C ILE A 209 -17.41 -0.99 -5.09
N ARG A 210 -17.40 -2.30 -4.83
CA ARG A 210 -18.60 -3.14 -5.03
C ARG A 210 -19.74 -2.76 -4.09
N ASN A 211 -19.44 -2.34 -2.86
CA ASN A 211 -20.44 -1.83 -1.93
C ASN A 211 -21.03 -0.50 -2.44
N VAL A 212 -20.20 0.39 -2.98
CA VAL A 212 -20.64 1.63 -3.65
C VAL A 212 -21.55 1.32 -4.84
N LEU A 213 -21.13 0.41 -5.73
CA LEU A 213 -21.91 -0.01 -6.91
C LEU A 213 -23.27 -0.61 -6.56
N SER A 214 -23.36 -1.33 -5.44
CA SER A 214 -24.60 -1.98 -4.99
C SER A 214 -25.60 -1.01 -4.36
N SER A 215 -25.22 0.26 -4.19
CA SER A 215 -26.00 1.26 -3.48
C SER A 215 -26.55 2.32 -4.44
N PRO A 216 -27.85 2.68 -4.35
CA PRO A 216 -28.43 3.76 -5.16
C PRO A 216 -28.04 5.16 -4.66
N ASN A 217 -27.23 5.27 -3.61
CA ASN A 217 -26.93 6.51 -2.90
C ASN A 217 -25.79 7.32 -3.54
N TYR A 218 -25.30 6.89 -4.70
CA TYR A 218 -24.17 7.50 -5.38
C TYR A 218 -24.55 7.97 -6.77
N THR A 219 -23.88 9.01 -7.22
CA THR A 219 -23.75 9.40 -8.62
C THR A 219 -22.29 9.26 -9.02
N PHE A 220 -22.04 9.19 -10.33
CA PHE A 220 -20.70 8.97 -10.84
C PHE A 220 -20.42 9.95 -11.98
N GLU A 221 -19.21 10.50 -11.97
CA GLU A 221 -18.72 11.37 -13.03
C GLU A 221 -17.55 10.69 -13.72
N LEU A 222 -17.57 10.62 -15.05
CA LEU A 222 -16.45 10.13 -15.84
C LEU A 222 -15.60 11.31 -16.30
N ARG A 223 -14.30 11.25 -16.03
CA ARG A 223 -13.33 12.21 -16.52
C ARG A 223 -12.21 11.52 -17.28
N MET A 224 -11.56 12.27 -18.16
CA MET A 224 -10.38 11.81 -18.89
C MET A 224 -9.19 12.71 -18.59
N ARG A 225 -8.01 12.09 -18.54
CA ARG A 225 -6.73 12.79 -18.50
C ARG A 225 -5.82 12.19 -19.56
N THR A 226 -5.33 13.02 -20.46
CA THR A 226 -4.43 12.63 -21.55
C THR A 226 -3.09 13.33 -21.35
N ASP A 227 -2.00 12.58 -21.39
CA ASP A 227 -0.66 13.16 -21.36
C ASP A 227 -0.23 13.69 -22.74
N LYS A 228 0.88 14.42 -22.79
CA LYS A 228 1.42 14.99 -24.04
C LYS A 228 1.81 13.93 -25.09
N ASN A 229 1.95 12.67 -24.70
CA ASN A 229 2.27 11.56 -25.59
C ASN A 229 1.00 10.82 -26.08
N GLY A 230 -0.19 11.32 -25.74
CA GLY A 230 -1.47 10.75 -26.12
C GLY A 230 -1.92 9.56 -25.24
N LYS A 231 -1.16 9.21 -24.19
CA LYS A 231 -1.58 8.17 -23.26
C LYS A 231 -2.66 8.74 -22.35
N SER A 232 -3.82 8.10 -22.35
CA SER A 232 -4.98 8.53 -21.57
C SER A 232 -5.26 7.58 -20.42
N VAL A 233 -5.68 8.13 -19.31
CA VAL A 233 -6.37 7.40 -18.24
C VAL A 233 -7.77 7.99 -18.09
N GLU A 234 -8.71 7.15 -17.68
CA GLU A 234 -10.05 7.59 -17.32
C GLU A 234 -10.24 7.47 -15.81
N ILE A 235 -11.01 8.41 -15.27
CA ILE A 235 -11.20 8.60 -13.83
C ILE A 235 -12.70 8.60 -13.57
N ILE A 236 -13.17 7.65 -12.78
CA ILE A 236 -14.54 7.63 -12.28
C ILE A 236 -14.54 8.26 -10.90
N LYS A 237 -15.21 9.40 -10.74
CA LYS A 237 -15.46 10.00 -9.42
C LYS A 237 -16.71 9.40 -8.79
N ILE A 238 -16.60 8.99 -7.55
CA ILE A 238 -17.70 8.48 -6.72
C ILE A 238 -18.22 9.64 -5.89
N ILE A 239 -19.46 10.05 -6.14
CA ILE A 239 -20.06 11.23 -5.54
C ILE A 239 -21.29 10.80 -4.72
N PRO A 240 -21.25 10.88 -3.39
CA PRO A 240 -22.41 10.58 -2.56
C PRO A 240 -23.52 11.61 -2.81
N LYS A 241 -24.78 11.13 -2.82
CA LYS A 241 -25.96 11.98 -2.98
C LYS A 241 -26.19 12.81 -1.71
N PRO A 242 -26.24 14.15 -1.79
CA PRO A 242 -26.25 15.02 -0.61
C PRO A 242 -27.50 14.85 0.27
N GLU A 243 -28.62 14.42 -0.32
CA GLU A 243 -29.88 14.17 0.39
C GLU A 243 -29.88 12.89 1.23
N VAL A 244 -28.86 12.04 1.13
CA VAL A 244 -28.81 10.76 1.85
C VAL A 244 -28.24 10.97 3.26
N GLU A 245 -29.08 10.79 4.26
CA GLU A 245 -28.73 10.92 5.69
C GLU A 245 -28.05 9.67 6.26
N LYS A 246 -26.97 9.22 5.61
CA LYS A 246 -26.15 8.09 6.05
C LYS A 246 -24.68 8.40 5.80
N ILE A 247 -23.79 7.74 6.54
CA ILE A 247 -22.37 7.72 6.20
C ILE A 247 -22.18 7.07 4.82
N LEU A 248 -21.44 7.74 3.94
CA LEU A 248 -21.17 7.32 2.57
C LEU A 248 -19.69 7.53 2.23
N MET A 249 -19.22 6.82 1.22
CA MET A 249 -17.87 6.97 0.68
C MET A 249 -17.82 8.06 -0.40
N GLU A 250 -16.66 8.64 -0.62
CA GLU A 250 -16.33 9.39 -1.83
C GLU A 250 -14.95 8.96 -2.32
N GLY A 251 -14.57 9.40 -3.52
CA GLY A 251 -13.23 9.16 -4.03
C GLY A 251 -13.19 8.93 -5.53
N THR A 252 -12.12 8.26 -5.98
CA THR A 252 -11.84 8.04 -7.40
C THR A 252 -11.41 6.61 -7.70
N VAL A 253 -11.77 6.15 -8.90
CA VAL A 253 -11.25 4.92 -9.52
C VAL A 253 -10.62 5.31 -10.85
N VAL A 254 -9.30 5.15 -10.96
CA VAL A 254 -8.55 5.44 -12.18
C VAL A 254 -8.33 4.13 -12.93
N TYR A 255 -8.57 4.12 -14.23
CA TYR A 255 -8.42 2.92 -15.05
C TYR A 255 -7.84 3.21 -16.43
N ASP A 256 -7.21 2.20 -17.02
CA ASP A 256 -6.69 2.26 -18.39
C ASP A 256 -7.83 2.02 -19.39
N PRO A 257 -8.16 2.98 -20.28
CA PRO A 257 -9.25 2.85 -21.22
C PRO A 257 -9.01 1.77 -22.29
N ALA A 258 -7.76 1.38 -22.57
CA ALA A 258 -7.43 0.36 -23.56
C ALA A 258 -7.62 -1.06 -22.99
N THR A 259 -7.14 -1.30 -21.76
CA THR A 259 -7.23 -2.62 -21.12
C THR A 259 -8.48 -2.80 -20.25
N LYS A 260 -9.17 -1.70 -19.91
CA LYS A 260 -10.31 -1.66 -18.97
C LYS A 260 -9.95 -2.23 -17.60
N LEU A 261 -8.71 -2.00 -17.16
CA LEU A 261 -8.19 -2.42 -15.85
C LEU A 261 -8.00 -1.21 -14.94
N ILE A 262 -8.46 -1.35 -13.69
CA ILE A 262 -8.24 -0.38 -12.61
C ILE A 262 -6.74 -0.26 -12.32
N LEU A 263 -6.22 0.95 -12.33
CA LEU A 263 -4.84 1.29 -12.00
C LEU A 263 -4.72 1.82 -10.56
N GLU A 264 -5.74 2.53 -10.07
CA GLU A 264 -5.77 3.01 -8.69
C GLU A 264 -7.20 3.17 -8.19
N MET A 265 -7.37 2.95 -6.89
CA MET A 265 -8.56 3.37 -6.14
C MET A 265 -8.11 4.22 -4.98
N ASP A 266 -8.79 5.34 -4.77
CA ASP A 266 -8.61 6.21 -3.61
C ASP A 266 -10.00 6.55 -3.09
N ILE A 267 -10.40 5.91 -2.00
CA ILE A 267 -11.74 6.06 -1.42
C ILE A 267 -11.65 6.38 0.07
N SER A 268 -12.52 7.24 0.55
CA SER A 268 -12.63 7.61 1.96
C SER A 268 -14.07 7.86 2.36
N TYR A 269 -14.32 7.97 3.66
CA TYR A 269 -15.55 8.57 4.14
C TYR A 269 -15.71 9.98 3.58
N SER A 270 -16.91 10.30 3.13
CA SER A 270 -17.22 11.64 2.62
C SER A 270 -17.33 12.63 3.76
N GLU A 271 -16.56 13.71 3.68
CA GLU A 271 -16.56 14.78 4.69
C GLU A 271 -17.97 15.35 4.92
N ALA A 272 -18.75 15.52 3.84
CA ALA A 272 -20.12 16.03 3.93
C ALA A 272 -21.09 15.06 4.64
N HIS A 273 -20.78 13.77 4.66
CA HIS A 273 -21.59 12.71 5.26
C HIS A 273 -21.10 12.25 6.63
N LYS A 274 -19.92 12.69 7.09
CA LYS A 274 -19.40 12.36 8.44
C LYS A 274 -20.34 12.77 9.58
N LYS A 275 -21.18 13.79 9.38
CA LYS A 275 -22.24 14.17 10.35
C LYS A 275 -23.30 13.09 10.59
N TYR A 276 -23.43 12.10 9.71
CA TYR A 276 -24.38 10.99 9.83
C TYR A 276 -23.73 9.72 10.41
N ILE A 277 -22.50 9.81 10.92
CA ILE A 277 -21.84 8.71 11.61
C ILE A 277 -22.69 8.32 12.83
N ALA A 278 -22.98 7.02 12.93
CA ALA A 278 -23.84 6.48 13.97
C ALA A 278 -23.07 5.49 14.85
N GLU A 279 -23.43 5.47 16.14
CA GLU A 279 -22.92 4.50 17.09
C GLU A 279 -23.59 3.14 16.88
N ILE A 280 -22.76 2.10 16.73
CA ILE A 280 -23.16 0.71 16.65
C ILE A 280 -23.12 0.11 18.06
N ASN A 281 -24.26 -0.39 18.53
CA ASN A 281 -24.37 -1.06 19.82
C ASN A 281 -24.19 -2.58 19.62
N ALA A 282 -23.13 -3.14 20.19
CA ALA A 282 -22.77 -4.56 20.12
C ALA A 282 -22.64 -5.14 21.55
N LEU A 283 -23.75 -5.66 22.07
CA LEU A 283 -23.85 -6.21 23.43
C LEU A 283 -23.40 -5.20 24.50
N ILE A 284 -22.23 -5.41 25.10
CA ILE A 284 -21.66 -4.56 26.15
C ILE A 284 -20.78 -3.43 25.60
N MET A 285 -20.51 -3.42 24.29
CA MET A 285 -19.65 -2.45 23.62
C MET A 285 -20.43 -1.55 22.66
N LYS A 286 -19.95 -0.32 22.55
CA LYS A 286 -20.39 0.68 21.59
C LYS A 286 -19.21 1.03 20.69
N PHE A 287 -19.48 1.10 19.39
CA PHE A 287 -18.48 1.37 18.36
C PHE A 287 -18.94 2.49 17.46
N THR A 288 -18.03 3.40 17.14
CA THR A 288 -18.30 4.46 16.16
C THR A 288 -17.12 4.52 15.21
N LEU A 289 -17.28 4.10 13.96
CA LEU A 289 -16.25 4.27 12.93
C LEU A 289 -16.29 5.74 12.47
N LEU A 290 -15.32 6.51 12.92
CA LEU A 290 -15.24 7.97 12.78
C LEU A 290 -14.66 8.38 11.42
N ASP A 291 -13.72 7.59 10.92
CA ASP A 291 -13.11 7.80 9.61
C ASP A 291 -12.60 6.48 9.01
N GLU A 292 -12.59 6.39 7.69
CA GLU A 292 -11.99 5.28 6.96
C GLU A 292 -11.47 5.79 5.62
N SER A 293 -10.25 5.41 5.27
CA SER A 293 -9.71 5.65 3.93
C SER A 293 -8.87 4.49 3.43
N LYS A 294 -8.92 4.26 2.12
CA LYS A 294 -8.19 3.19 1.46
C LYS A 294 -7.67 3.67 0.11
N LYS A 295 -6.35 3.56 -0.08
CA LYS A 295 -5.68 3.82 -1.35
C LYS A 295 -4.98 2.57 -1.84
N THR A 296 -5.21 2.18 -3.09
CA THR A 296 -4.67 0.94 -3.67
C THR A 296 -4.18 1.20 -5.07
N GLY A 297 -2.91 0.91 -5.34
CA GLY A 297 -2.30 1.00 -6.66
C GLY A 297 -2.08 -0.36 -7.31
N PHE A 298 -2.21 -0.40 -8.63
CA PHE A 298 -1.93 -1.58 -9.45
C PHE A 298 -1.05 -1.23 -10.64
N LYS A 299 -0.26 -2.21 -11.06
CA LYS A 299 0.56 -2.16 -12.26
C LYS A 299 0.12 -3.27 -13.23
N VAL A 300 0.03 -2.91 -14.50
CA VAL A 300 -0.22 -3.83 -15.60
C VAL A 300 1.08 -4.01 -16.40
N GLU A 301 1.58 -5.25 -16.48
CA GLU A 301 2.77 -5.60 -17.27
C GLU A 301 2.45 -6.78 -18.18
N GLY A 302 2.19 -6.50 -19.46
CA GLY A 302 1.71 -7.52 -20.39
C GLY A 302 0.43 -8.17 -19.88
N THR A 303 0.46 -9.48 -19.60
CA THR A 303 -0.68 -10.22 -19.04
C THR A 303 -0.83 -10.07 -17.53
N LYS A 304 0.14 -9.48 -16.84
CA LYS A 304 0.23 -9.48 -15.37
C LYS A 304 -0.48 -8.26 -14.79
N TYR A 305 -1.15 -8.46 -13.66
CA TYR A 305 -1.87 -7.42 -12.93
C TYR A 305 -1.50 -7.53 -11.45
N ILE A 306 -0.66 -6.60 -10.99
CA ILE A 306 0.06 -6.71 -9.73
C ILE A 306 -0.29 -5.50 -8.87
N MET A 307 -0.78 -5.73 -7.65
CA MET A 307 -0.90 -4.68 -6.64
C MET A 307 0.49 -4.15 -6.30
N THR A 308 0.69 -2.84 -6.42
CA THR A 308 1.97 -2.18 -6.09
C THR A 308 1.99 -1.75 -4.63
N TYR A 309 0.89 -1.15 -4.17
CA TYR A 309 0.71 -0.76 -2.78
C TYR A 309 -0.76 -0.83 -2.37
N ASN A 310 -0.99 -1.03 -1.07
CA ASN A 310 -2.28 -0.83 -0.46
C ASN A 310 -2.11 -0.14 0.91
N LYS A 311 -2.81 0.97 1.10
CA LYS A 311 -2.83 1.74 2.34
C LYS A 311 -4.25 1.74 2.87
N HIS A 312 -4.42 1.46 4.16
CA HIS A 312 -5.71 1.49 4.85
C HIS A 312 -5.57 2.25 6.16
N ARG A 313 -6.45 3.22 6.38
CA ARG A 313 -6.61 3.91 7.65
C ARG A 313 -8.03 3.74 8.16
N ALA A 314 -8.18 3.48 9.44
CA ALA A 314 -9.46 3.44 10.12
C ALA A 314 -9.35 4.12 11.48
N ASN A 315 -10.17 5.13 11.71
CA ASN A 315 -10.30 5.81 13.00
C ASN A 315 -11.64 5.42 13.61
N PHE A 316 -11.65 4.81 14.79
CA PHE A 316 -12.90 4.49 15.47
C PHE A 316 -12.83 4.71 16.97
N HIS A 317 -13.98 5.01 17.54
CA HIS A 317 -14.20 5.10 18.96
C HIS A 317 -14.82 3.81 19.49
N ALA A 318 -14.33 3.33 20.63
CA ALA A 318 -14.89 2.18 21.32
C ALA A 318 -15.13 2.48 22.80
N LYS A 319 -16.31 2.10 23.27
CA LYS A 319 -16.74 2.30 24.65
C LYS A 319 -17.32 1.04 25.27
N MET A 320 -16.89 0.72 26.48
CA MET A 320 -17.38 -0.43 27.26
C MET A 320 -17.56 -0.05 28.74
N GLY A 321 -18.72 0.51 29.08
CA GLY A 321 -19.00 1.04 30.41
C GLY A 321 -17.89 2.00 30.88
N ASN A 322 -17.36 1.76 32.08
CA ASN A 322 -16.24 2.55 32.63
C ASN A 322 -14.86 1.90 32.36
N LYS A 323 -14.80 0.79 31.60
CA LYS A 323 -13.57 0.02 31.38
C LYS A 323 -12.78 0.50 30.16
N LEU A 324 -13.47 1.07 29.18
CA LEU A 324 -12.91 1.55 27.92
C LEU A 324 -13.76 2.71 27.42
N ASP A 325 -13.10 3.79 27.00
CA ASP A 325 -13.69 4.93 26.31
C ASP A 325 -12.55 5.60 25.53
N ASP A 326 -12.12 4.93 24.46
CA ASP A 326 -10.91 5.28 23.71
C ASP A 326 -11.21 5.44 22.23
N THR A 327 -10.46 6.34 21.59
CA THR A 327 -10.38 6.43 20.13
C THR A 327 -9.12 5.74 19.65
N PHE A 328 -9.25 4.94 18.61
CA PHE A 328 -8.16 4.21 17.98
C PHE A 328 -7.99 4.68 16.54
N ASP A 329 -6.74 4.88 16.12
CA ASP A 329 -6.35 5.15 14.73
C ASP A 329 -5.41 4.03 14.26
N PHE A 330 -5.91 3.23 13.32
CA PHE A 330 -5.17 2.13 12.72
C PHE A 330 -4.70 2.55 11.35
N VAL A 331 -3.40 2.38 11.07
CA VAL A 331 -2.82 2.58 9.74
C VAL A 331 -2.09 1.30 9.35
N SER A 332 -2.35 0.79 8.16
CA SER A 332 -1.54 -0.25 7.53
C SER A 332 -1.08 0.17 6.14
N ASP A 333 0.18 -0.13 5.83
CA ASP A 333 0.80 0.02 4.52
C ASP A 333 1.33 -1.34 4.08
N ILE A 334 1.03 -1.74 2.85
CA ILE A 334 1.68 -2.86 2.17
C ILE A 334 2.24 -2.41 0.84
N VAL A 335 3.46 -2.82 0.54
CA VAL A 335 4.17 -2.52 -0.72
C VAL A 335 4.71 -3.81 -1.31
N ALA A 336 4.36 -4.11 -2.55
CA ALA A 336 4.97 -5.20 -3.30
C ALA A 336 6.37 -4.76 -3.77
N MET A 337 7.40 -5.42 -3.28
CA MET A 337 8.79 -5.12 -3.63
C MET A 337 9.27 -5.94 -4.83
N ASP A 338 8.72 -7.14 -4.97
CA ASP A 338 9.02 -8.09 -6.05
C ASP A 338 7.85 -9.09 -6.17
N TYR A 339 7.76 -9.79 -7.29
CA TYR A 339 6.77 -10.83 -7.49
C TYR A 339 7.28 -11.97 -8.38
N LYS A 340 6.66 -13.14 -8.23
CA LYS A 340 6.81 -14.27 -9.16
C LYS A 340 5.43 -14.75 -9.57
N ASP A 341 5.28 -15.15 -10.84
CA ASP A 341 4.09 -15.81 -11.35
C ASP A 341 4.35 -17.31 -11.54
N GLY A 342 3.34 -18.13 -11.24
CA GLY A 342 3.47 -19.58 -11.25
C GLY A 342 2.50 -20.23 -10.27
N GLU A 343 2.69 -21.53 -10.04
CA GLU A 343 2.00 -22.26 -8.98
C GLU A 343 2.93 -22.34 -7.76
N PHE A 344 2.45 -21.84 -6.63
CA PHE A 344 3.21 -21.79 -5.39
C PHE A 344 2.35 -22.36 -4.27
N ASP A 345 2.90 -23.32 -3.53
CA ASP A 345 2.29 -23.87 -2.33
C ASP A 345 3.18 -23.57 -1.12
N LEU A 346 2.59 -22.97 -0.09
CA LEU A 346 3.24 -22.76 1.20
C LEU A 346 3.00 -23.98 2.09
N ASP A 347 4.05 -24.48 2.74
CA ASP A 347 3.89 -25.49 3.79
C ASP A 347 2.93 -24.95 4.86
N LYS A 348 1.83 -25.69 5.10
CA LYS A 348 0.79 -25.34 6.06
C LYS A 348 1.34 -25.07 7.47
N LYS A 349 2.48 -25.65 7.83
CA LYS A 349 3.16 -25.39 9.12
C LYS A 349 3.79 -24.01 9.22
N LEU A 350 4.19 -23.43 8.08
CA LEU A 350 4.80 -22.11 7.99
C LEU A 350 3.77 -20.99 7.84
N LYS A 351 2.51 -21.33 7.57
CA LYS A 351 1.42 -20.36 7.39
C LYS A 351 1.19 -19.57 8.69
N TYR A 352 1.27 -18.24 8.57
CA TYR A 352 0.88 -17.31 9.63
C TYR A 352 -0.64 -17.32 9.84
N LYS A 353 -1.06 -17.32 11.10
CA LYS A 353 -2.47 -17.52 11.49
C LYS A 353 -3.09 -16.37 12.24
N GLU A 354 -2.30 -15.45 12.79
CA GLU A 354 -2.82 -14.33 13.57
C GLU A 354 -3.25 -13.18 12.65
N LYS A 355 -4.13 -12.30 13.16
CA LYS A 355 -4.70 -11.18 12.39
C LYS A 355 -3.76 -9.98 12.27
N SER A 356 -2.90 -9.76 13.26
CA SER A 356 -2.02 -8.60 13.33
C SER A 356 -0.58 -9.06 13.23
N LEU A 357 0.32 -8.22 12.71
CA LEU A 357 1.74 -8.50 12.73
C LEU A 357 2.35 -8.30 14.12
N PHE A 358 1.74 -7.50 15.02
CA PHE A 358 2.19 -7.35 16.42
C PHE A 358 2.39 -8.70 17.13
N THR A 359 1.54 -9.69 16.85
CA THR A 359 1.63 -11.02 17.46
C THR A 359 2.78 -11.86 16.91
N ALA A 360 3.37 -11.49 15.77
CA ALA A 360 4.60 -12.11 15.28
C ALA A 360 5.84 -11.73 16.12
N GLY A 361 5.75 -10.65 16.91
CA GLY A 361 6.85 -10.17 17.73
C GLY A 361 8.03 -9.64 16.90
N THR A 362 9.23 -9.70 17.49
CA THR A 362 10.46 -9.21 16.85
C THR A 362 11.38 -10.38 16.53
N HIS A 363 11.43 -10.73 15.26
CA HIS A 363 12.24 -11.83 14.72
C HIS A 363 12.82 -11.41 13.36
N PHE A 364 14.10 -11.03 13.34
CA PHE A 364 14.82 -10.69 12.11
C PHE A 364 16.29 -11.13 12.22
N THR A 365 16.91 -11.42 11.08
CA THR A 365 18.33 -11.82 11.01
C THR A 365 19.23 -10.67 10.56
N GLU A 366 18.64 -9.60 10.04
CA GLU A 366 19.30 -8.38 9.61
C GLU A 366 18.35 -7.20 9.82
N GLU A 367 18.87 -5.98 9.84
CA GLU A 367 18.04 -4.78 9.83
C GLU A 367 17.37 -4.63 8.46
N PHE A 368 16.35 -5.45 8.16
CA PHE A 368 15.75 -5.57 6.83
C PHE A 368 15.22 -4.25 6.28
N TRP A 369 14.81 -3.35 7.17
CA TRP A 369 14.40 -1.99 6.84
C TRP A 369 15.54 -1.07 6.40
N LYS A 370 16.78 -1.54 6.42
CA LYS A 370 17.95 -0.89 5.83
C LYS A 370 18.44 -1.61 4.57
N THR A 371 18.19 -2.91 4.46
CA THR A 371 18.76 -3.79 3.42
C THR A 371 17.78 -4.25 2.35
N ASN A 372 16.50 -3.84 2.41
CA ASN A 372 15.46 -4.18 1.42
C ASN A 372 14.77 -2.94 0.85
N ASN A 373 13.91 -3.12 -0.16
CA ASN A 373 13.16 -2.05 -0.83
C ASN A 373 11.90 -1.61 -0.06
N THR A 374 12.00 -1.57 1.27
CA THR A 374 10.90 -1.23 2.18
C THR A 374 10.42 0.20 1.97
N LEU A 375 9.14 0.44 2.27
CA LEU A 375 8.63 1.80 2.42
C LEU A 375 9.42 2.52 3.51
N LEU A 376 9.94 3.71 3.21
CA LEU A 376 10.67 4.50 4.21
C LEU A 376 9.67 5.17 5.16
N PRO A 377 9.95 5.20 6.48
CA PRO A 377 9.16 6.01 7.38
C PRO A 377 9.34 7.49 7.08
N THR A 378 8.30 8.27 7.33
CA THR A 378 8.41 9.74 7.42
C THR A 378 9.28 10.13 8.60
N GLU A 379 9.75 11.38 8.67
CA GLU A 379 10.52 11.84 9.82
C GLU A 379 9.72 11.71 11.14
N ALA A 380 8.41 11.97 11.08
CA ALA A 380 7.50 11.81 12.21
C ALA A 380 7.34 10.34 12.62
N GLU A 381 7.18 9.44 11.66
CA GLU A 381 7.10 7.99 11.92
C GLU A 381 8.40 7.43 12.47
N GLU A 382 9.56 7.89 11.97
CA GLU A 382 10.87 7.45 12.46
C GLU A 382 11.08 7.86 13.93
N LYS A 383 10.69 9.09 14.31
CA LYS A 383 10.69 9.53 15.72
C LYS A 383 9.83 8.61 16.60
N VAL A 384 8.65 8.24 16.11
CA VAL A 384 7.75 7.30 16.82
C VAL A 384 8.38 5.92 16.94
N ILE A 385 8.92 5.37 15.86
CA ILE A 385 9.58 4.05 15.86
C ILE A 385 10.74 4.05 16.88
N GLN A 386 11.48 5.15 16.99
CA GLN A 386 12.57 5.29 17.96
C GLN A 386 12.07 5.45 19.40
N SER A 387 10.94 6.13 19.63
CA SER A 387 10.38 6.28 20.98
C SER A 387 9.70 5.02 21.52
N LEU A 388 9.35 4.08 20.65
CA LEU A 388 8.72 2.80 21.02
C LEU A 388 9.74 1.69 21.34
N LYS A 389 11.04 1.97 21.25
CA LYS A 389 12.13 1.00 21.48
C LYS A 389 12.43 0.75 22.95
#